data_AF-A0A943QKF6-F1
#
_entry.id   AF-A0A943QKF6-F1
#
_cell.length_a   1.000
_cell.length_b   1.000
_cell.length_c   1.000
_cell.angle_alpha   90.00
_cell.angle_beta   90.00
_cell.angle_gamma   90.00
#
_symmetry.space_group_name_H-M   'P 1'
#
loop_
_entity.id
_entity.type
_entity.pdbx_description
1 polymer ?
#
loop_
_entity_poly.entity_id
_entity_poly.type
_entity_poly.pdbx_seq_one_letter_code
_entity_poly.pdbx_strand_id
1 'polypeptide(L)'
;MLKRKNYKVIISTIFIILIISILLLNNKTDYNKINFDNVVNNINKNNKLFKTPVVNIENYVNSIDNNDYFSNEYIDNLSSKNPSNSSLLSKSQAIEDINFFFELLRKNYGLYTYFGGDNVFLKAKNNIINYIMTKNTITKKELYDVLIKNLNFINDNHFIINYDKNTHKILCKNFYFFTLDEEYYYKDDIGFFTNSKSGKKYILKINDNSE
;
A
#
# COMPACT_ATOMS: atom_id res chain seq x y z
N MET A 1 -18.33 75.18 18.21
CA MET A 1 -17.51 75.01 19.43
C MET A 1 -17.91 73.70 20.13
N LEU A 2 -17.46 72.55 19.60
CA LEU A 2 -17.69 71.25 20.24
C LEU A 2 -16.95 71.23 21.59
N LYS A 3 -17.73 71.20 22.68
CA LYS A 3 -17.24 71.31 24.07
C LYS A 3 -16.12 70.30 24.31
N ARG A 4 -14.99 70.77 24.86
CA ARG A 4 -13.78 69.99 25.29
C ARG A 4 -14.08 68.75 26.15
N LYS A 5 -15.31 68.52 26.59
CA LYS A 5 -15.72 67.31 27.32
C LYS A 5 -16.00 66.12 26.38
N ASN A 6 -16.45 66.35 25.16
CA ASN A 6 -16.91 65.26 24.28
C ASN A 6 -15.75 64.50 23.61
N TYR A 7 -14.63 65.17 23.31
CA TYR A 7 -13.48 64.50 22.67
C TYR A 7 -12.80 63.48 23.60
N LYS A 8 -12.80 63.72 24.92
CA LYS A 8 -12.25 62.76 25.90
C LYS A 8 -13.07 61.46 25.96
N VAL A 9 -14.39 61.57 25.84
CA VAL A 9 -15.30 60.41 25.81
C VAL A 9 -15.13 59.63 24.50
N ILE A 10 -14.97 60.34 23.37
CA ILE A 10 -14.72 59.72 22.06
C ILE A 10 -13.36 59.00 22.04
N ILE A 11 -12.30 59.61 22.58
CA ILE A 11 -10.98 58.97 22.67
C ILE A 11 -11.05 57.74 23.59
N SER A 12 -11.74 57.84 24.73
CA SER A 12 -11.88 56.71 25.67
C SER A 12 -12.66 55.54 25.07
N THR A 13 -13.70 55.80 24.27
CA THR A 13 -14.49 54.75 23.61
C THR A 13 -13.70 54.06 22.50
N ILE A 14 -12.93 54.82 21.71
CA ILE A 14 -12.01 54.25 20.71
C ILE A 14 -10.96 53.35 21.36
N PHE A 15 -10.40 53.78 22.50
CA PHE A 15 -9.38 52.99 23.21
C PHE A 15 -9.93 51.67 23.76
N ILE A 16 -11.17 51.67 24.27
CA ILE A 16 -11.86 50.46 24.73
C ILE A 16 -12.12 49.49 23.56
N ILE A 17 -12.56 49.99 22.41
CA ILE A 17 -12.78 49.18 21.21
C ILE A 17 -11.46 48.57 20.72
N LEU A 18 -10.35 49.30 20.82
CA LEU A 18 -9.03 48.81 20.46
C LEU A 18 -8.57 47.66 21.39
N ILE A 19 -8.79 47.80 22.71
CA ILE A 19 -8.47 46.76 23.70
C ILE A 19 -9.33 45.51 23.47
N ILE A 20 -10.63 45.67 23.21
CA ILE A 20 -11.54 44.55 22.92
C ILE A 20 -11.11 43.85 21.62
N SER A 21 -10.72 44.60 20.59
CA SER A 21 -10.21 44.03 19.34
C SER A 21 -8.92 43.21 19.55
N ILE A 22 -8.00 43.70 20.38
CA ILE A 22 -6.76 42.97 20.73
C ILE A 22 -7.08 41.70 21.53
N LEU A 23 -8.05 41.75 22.45
CA LEU A 23 -8.51 40.58 23.20
C LEU A 23 -9.16 39.53 22.29
N LEU A 24 -9.96 39.94 21.32
CA LEU A 24 -10.60 39.05 20.34
C LEU A 24 -9.59 38.41 19.37
N LEU A 25 -8.50 39.11 19.02
CA LEU A 25 -7.41 38.59 18.18
C LEU A 25 -6.53 37.54 18.89
N ASN A 26 -6.52 37.52 20.23
CA ASN A 26 -5.74 36.56 21.02
C ASN A 26 -6.46 35.24 21.33
N ASN A 27 -7.71 35.07 20.88
CA ASN A 27 -8.34 33.76 20.83
C ASN A 27 -7.76 32.94 19.67
N LYS A 28 -6.46 32.60 19.76
CA LYS A 28 -5.95 31.44 19.04
C LYS A 28 -6.71 30.25 19.59
N THR A 29 -7.56 29.67 18.76
CA THR A 29 -8.17 28.38 19.03
C THR A 29 -7.06 27.42 19.41
N ASP A 30 -7.02 27.00 20.68
CA ASP A 30 -6.21 25.87 21.11
C ASP A 30 -6.76 24.66 20.35
N TYR A 31 -6.11 24.36 19.23
CA TYR A 31 -6.28 23.06 18.61
C TYR A 31 -5.80 22.07 19.66
N ASN A 32 -6.75 21.37 20.30
CA ASN A 32 -6.48 20.24 21.17
C ASN A 32 -5.51 19.32 20.42
N LYS A 33 -4.22 19.42 20.75
CA LYS A 33 -3.19 18.55 20.21
C LYS A 33 -3.52 17.19 20.75
N ILE A 34 -4.18 16.37 19.93
CA ILE A 34 -4.54 15.01 20.28
C ILE A 34 -3.25 14.36 20.78
N ASN A 35 -3.26 13.96 22.05
CA ASN A 35 -2.12 13.30 22.63
C ASN A 35 -2.02 11.93 21.97
N PHE A 36 -1.10 11.82 21.02
CA PHE A 36 -0.90 10.62 20.21
C PHE A 36 -0.67 9.39 21.08
N ASP A 37 -0.01 9.55 22.23
CA ASP A 37 0.23 8.47 23.19
C ASP A 37 -1.08 7.93 23.77
N ASN A 38 -2.05 8.80 24.06
CA ASN A 38 -3.37 8.37 24.52
C ASN A 38 -4.13 7.59 23.44
N VAL A 39 -4.05 8.02 22.18
CA VAL A 39 -4.68 7.31 21.06
C VAL A 39 -4.07 5.92 20.88
N VAL A 40 -2.73 5.84 20.83
CA VAL A 40 -2.00 4.57 20.71
C VAL A 40 -2.30 3.64 21.88
N ASN A 41 -2.31 4.15 23.10
CA ASN A 41 -2.62 3.35 24.30
C ASN A 41 -4.05 2.80 24.28
N ASN A 42 -5.02 3.60 23.81
CA ASN A 42 -6.41 3.18 23.74
C ASN A 42 -6.63 2.13 22.64
N ILE A 43 -6.00 2.33 21.47
CA ILE A 43 -5.97 1.34 20.39
C ILE A 43 -5.34 0.03 20.88
N ASN A 44 -4.19 0.08 21.57
CA ASN A 44 -3.53 -1.10 22.10
C ASN A 44 -4.36 -1.83 23.16
N LYS A 45 -5.09 -1.09 24.00
CA LYS A 45 -6.01 -1.67 24.99
C LYS A 45 -7.18 -2.40 24.32
N ASN A 46 -7.73 -1.83 23.26
CA ASN A 46 -8.78 -2.47 22.46
C ASN A 46 -8.23 -3.65 21.63
N ASN A 47 -7.00 -3.54 21.12
CA ASN A 47 -6.33 -4.59 20.36
C ASN A 47 -5.99 -5.83 21.21
N LYS A 48 -5.84 -5.69 22.54
CA LYS A 48 -5.73 -6.84 23.46
C LYS A 48 -6.96 -7.74 23.46
N LEU A 49 -8.13 -7.26 23.01
CA LEU A 49 -9.36 -8.05 22.91
C LEU A 49 -9.39 -8.91 21.64
N PHE A 50 -8.58 -8.56 20.62
CA PHE A 50 -8.41 -9.40 19.44
C PHE A 50 -7.37 -10.48 19.75
N LYS A 51 -7.82 -11.72 19.85
CA LYS A 51 -6.91 -12.86 19.73
C LYS A 51 -6.41 -12.88 18.29
N THR A 52 -5.22 -12.34 18.05
CA THR A 52 -4.51 -12.63 16.80
C THR A 52 -4.39 -14.15 16.70
N PRO A 53 -4.80 -14.77 15.58
CA PRO A 53 -4.51 -16.18 15.40
C PRO A 53 -2.99 -16.34 15.53
N VAL A 54 -2.57 -17.23 16.41
CA VAL A 54 -1.14 -17.58 16.52
C VAL A 54 -0.79 -18.33 15.25
N VAL A 55 -0.30 -17.59 14.26
CA VAL A 55 0.23 -18.16 13.02
C VAL A 55 1.62 -18.69 13.36
N ASN A 56 1.81 -20.00 13.28
CA ASN A 56 3.16 -20.56 13.32
C ASN A 56 3.86 -20.18 12.01
N ILE A 57 4.77 -19.22 12.08
CA ILE A 57 5.54 -18.71 10.94
C ILE A 57 6.46 -19.80 10.37
N GLU A 58 6.89 -20.77 11.19
CA GLU A 58 7.71 -21.90 10.74
C GLU A 58 7.01 -22.75 9.68
N ASN A 59 5.68 -22.77 9.65
CA ASN A 59 4.93 -23.46 8.60
C ASN A 59 5.05 -22.78 7.22
N TYR A 60 5.53 -21.54 7.18
CA TYR A 60 5.60 -20.71 5.97
C TYR A 60 7.03 -20.29 5.61
N VAL A 61 7.99 -20.50 6.52
CA VAL A 61 9.41 -20.23 6.29
C VAL A 61 10.10 -21.56 6.00
N ASN A 62 10.53 -21.74 4.74
CA ASN A 62 11.44 -22.84 4.43
C ASN A 62 12.75 -22.62 5.20
N SER A 63 13.29 -23.68 5.81
CA SER A 63 14.66 -23.66 6.33
C SER A 63 15.61 -23.52 5.14
N ILE A 64 15.94 -22.29 4.79
CA ILE A 64 16.92 -21.99 3.73
C ILE A 64 18.28 -22.40 4.27
N ASP A 65 18.81 -23.52 3.77
CA ASP A 65 20.21 -23.86 4.00
C ASP A 65 21.08 -22.85 3.23
N ASN A 66 22.17 -22.37 3.82
CA ASN A 66 23.01 -21.33 3.22
C ASN A 66 23.66 -21.77 1.89
N ASN A 67 23.63 -23.07 1.59
CA ASN A 67 24.07 -23.63 0.31
C ASN A 67 23.02 -23.55 -0.81
N ASP A 68 21.80 -23.09 -0.53
CA ASP A 68 20.69 -23.07 -1.49
C ASP A 68 20.60 -21.74 -2.27
N TYR A 69 21.44 -20.75 -1.97
CA TYR A 69 21.54 -19.51 -2.74
C TYR A 69 22.25 -19.74 -4.09
N PHE A 70 21.81 -19.03 -5.13
CA PHE A 70 22.53 -19.00 -6.40
C PHE A 70 23.91 -18.38 -6.21
N SER A 71 24.94 -18.91 -6.90
CA SER A 71 26.27 -18.31 -6.87
C SER A 71 26.24 -16.90 -7.48
N ASN A 72 27.07 -16.00 -6.96
CA ASN A 72 27.20 -14.65 -7.51
C ASN A 72 27.56 -14.69 -9.01
N GLU A 73 28.42 -15.63 -9.42
CA GLU A 73 28.78 -15.84 -10.82
C GLU A 73 27.57 -16.19 -11.70
N TYR A 74 26.65 -17.02 -11.19
CA TYR A 74 25.44 -17.38 -11.90
C TYR A 74 24.48 -16.17 -12.03
N ILE A 75 24.33 -15.39 -10.96
CA ILE A 75 23.56 -14.13 -10.96
C ILE A 75 24.17 -13.08 -11.89
N ASP A 76 25.49 -12.96 -11.93
CA ASP A 76 26.21 -12.02 -12.80
C ASP A 76 26.04 -12.38 -14.28
N ASN A 77 26.03 -13.67 -14.62
CA ASN A 77 25.79 -14.16 -15.98
C ASN A 77 24.34 -13.92 -16.46
N LEU A 78 23.37 -13.79 -15.55
CA LEU A 78 21.98 -13.44 -15.87
C LEU A 78 21.82 -11.96 -16.25
N SER A 79 22.70 -11.09 -15.74
CA SER A 79 22.77 -9.69 -16.14
C SER A 79 23.54 -9.57 -17.45
N SER A 80 22.92 -9.95 -18.58
CA SER A 80 23.53 -9.76 -19.88
C SER A 80 23.84 -8.27 -20.10
N LYS A 81 25.13 -7.91 -20.20
CA LYS A 81 25.58 -6.53 -20.52
C LYS A 81 25.05 -6.01 -21.87
N ASN A 82 24.55 -6.91 -22.73
CA ASN A 82 23.92 -6.61 -24.01
C ASN A 82 22.58 -7.37 -24.12
N PRO A 83 21.45 -6.79 -23.70
CA PRO A 83 20.16 -7.42 -23.90
C PRO A 83 19.93 -7.65 -25.39
N SER A 84 19.59 -8.89 -25.77
CA SER A 84 19.20 -9.18 -27.15
C SER A 84 18.00 -8.31 -27.54
N ASN A 85 18.18 -7.49 -28.57
CA ASN A 85 17.10 -6.70 -29.18
C ASN A 85 16.05 -7.59 -29.89
N SER A 86 16.26 -8.91 -29.92
CA SER A 86 15.27 -9.85 -30.41
C SER A 86 14.01 -9.82 -29.55
N SER A 87 12.87 -9.57 -30.20
CA SER A 87 11.53 -9.72 -29.59
C SER A 87 11.09 -11.18 -29.51
N LEU A 88 11.87 -12.10 -30.08
CA LEU A 88 11.63 -13.53 -30.20
C LEU A 88 12.66 -14.34 -29.42
N LEU A 89 12.18 -15.26 -28.60
CA LEU A 89 12.98 -16.26 -27.89
C LEU A 89 12.84 -17.58 -28.64
N SER A 90 13.93 -18.34 -28.74
CA SER A 90 13.85 -19.74 -29.12
C SER A 90 13.14 -20.54 -28.03
N LYS A 91 12.56 -21.69 -28.41
CA LYS A 91 11.97 -22.65 -27.46
C LYS A 91 12.92 -22.97 -26.28
N SER A 92 14.19 -23.23 -26.58
CA SER A 92 15.18 -23.61 -25.55
C SER A 92 15.42 -22.49 -24.55
N GLN A 93 15.64 -21.26 -25.04
CA GLN A 93 15.84 -20.08 -24.20
C GLN A 93 14.63 -19.83 -23.29
N ALA A 94 13.42 -19.91 -23.84
CA ALA A 94 12.22 -19.71 -23.05
C ALA A 94 12.03 -20.79 -21.97
N ILE A 95 12.40 -22.06 -22.23
CA ILE A 95 12.34 -23.12 -21.22
C ILE A 95 13.38 -22.90 -20.13
N GLU A 96 14.59 -22.47 -20.49
CA GLU A 96 15.66 -22.12 -19.55
C GLU A 96 15.22 -20.97 -18.63
N ASP A 97 14.70 -19.88 -19.19
CA ASP A 97 14.17 -18.74 -18.42
C ASP A 97 13.08 -19.18 -17.43
N ILE A 98 12.15 -20.05 -17.86
CA ILE A 98 11.07 -20.56 -17.01
C ILE A 98 11.61 -21.47 -15.91
N ASN A 99 12.58 -22.33 -16.21
CA ASN A 99 13.20 -23.17 -15.19
C ASN A 99 13.86 -22.33 -14.11
N PHE A 100 14.67 -21.36 -14.53
CA PHE A 100 15.37 -20.45 -13.63
C PHE A 100 14.39 -19.61 -12.81
N PHE A 101 13.39 -19.01 -13.45
CA PHE A 101 12.39 -18.19 -12.77
C PHE A 101 11.65 -18.97 -11.67
N PHE A 102 11.22 -20.20 -11.93
CA PHE A 102 10.54 -21.00 -10.90
C PHE A 102 11.47 -21.46 -9.78
N GLU A 103 12.76 -21.63 -10.06
CA GLU A 103 13.75 -21.89 -9.02
C GLU A 103 13.97 -20.66 -8.13
N LEU A 104 14.04 -19.46 -8.71
CA LEU A 104 14.04 -18.20 -7.97
C LEU A 104 12.83 -18.07 -7.05
N LEU A 105 11.63 -18.38 -7.54
CA LEU A 105 10.41 -18.35 -6.74
C LEU A 105 10.49 -19.33 -5.55
N ARG A 106 10.90 -20.57 -5.80
CA ARG A 106 11.03 -21.60 -4.75
C ARG A 106 11.98 -21.15 -3.63
N LYS A 107 13.07 -20.47 -3.98
CA LYS A 107 14.14 -20.09 -3.06
C LYS A 107 13.94 -18.73 -2.37
N ASN A 108 13.37 -17.75 -3.07
CA ASN A 108 13.41 -16.34 -2.64
C ASN A 108 12.02 -15.71 -2.45
N TYR A 109 10.95 -16.32 -2.96
CA TYR A 109 9.62 -15.75 -2.78
C TYR A 109 9.06 -16.13 -1.41
N GLY A 110 9.07 -15.20 -0.46
CA GLY A 110 8.69 -15.48 0.93
C GLY A 110 7.26 -16.01 1.12
N LEU A 111 6.37 -15.83 0.14
CA LEU A 111 5.00 -16.35 0.16
C LEU A 111 4.84 -17.66 -0.65
N TYR A 112 5.93 -18.29 -1.08
CA TYR A 112 5.90 -19.51 -1.89
C TYR A 112 5.08 -20.64 -1.24
N THR A 113 5.41 -20.99 0.01
CA THR A 113 4.70 -22.04 0.76
C THR A 113 3.27 -21.61 1.11
N TYR A 114 3.05 -20.31 1.38
CA TYR A 114 1.72 -19.75 1.63
C TYR A 114 0.77 -19.96 0.43
N PHE A 115 1.26 -19.79 -0.80
CA PHE A 115 0.47 -20.02 -2.02
C PHE A 115 0.47 -21.49 -2.49
N GLY A 116 0.86 -22.44 -1.64
CA GLY A 116 0.73 -23.88 -1.89
C GLY A 116 2.01 -24.59 -2.35
N GLY A 117 3.15 -23.89 -2.35
CA GLY A 117 4.48 -24.47 -2.57
C GLY A 117 4.61 -25.29 -3.86
N ASP A 118 5.47 -26.31 -3.84
CA ASP A 118 5.80 -27.13 -5.02
C ASP A 118 4.58 -27.68 -5.75
N ASN A 119 3.55 -28.11 -5.02
CA ASN A 119 2.33 -28.69 -5.61
C ASN A 119 1.63 -27.71 -6.57
N VAL A 120 1.57 -26.42 -6.22
CA VAL A 120 0.90 -25.40 -7.04
C VAL A 120 1.87 -24.82 -8.07
N PHE A 121 3.09 -24.47 -7.66
CA PHE A 121 4.06 -23.82 -8.53
C PHE A 121 4.61 -24.76 -9.61
N LEU A 122 4.91 -26.03 -9.31
CA LEU A 122 5.37 -26.98 -10.34
C LEU A 122 4.28 -27.29 -11.36
N LYS A 123 3.01 -27.32 -10.94
CA LYS A 123 1.88 -27.45 -11.87
C LYS A 123 1.81 -26.26 -12.82
N ALA A 124 1.95 -25.03 -12.30
CA ALA A 124 1.98 -23.82 -13.12
C ALA A 124 3.18 -23.83 -14.09
N LYS A 125 4.37 -24.19 -13.61
CA LYS A 125 5.60 -24.36 -14.41
C LYS A 125 5.38 -25.31 -15.58
N ASN A 126 4.86 -26.50 -15.30
CA ASN A 126 4.64 -27.54 -16.31
C ASN A 126 3.63 -27.09 -17.37
N ASN A 127 2.57 -26.39 -16.98
CA ASN A 127 1.62 -25.82 -17.95
C ASN A 127 2.28 -24.80 -18.89
N ILE A 128 3.16 -23.95 -18.36
CA ILE A 128 3.90 -22.97 -19.16
C ILE A 128 4.89 -23.67 -20.11
N ILE A 129 5.66 -24.65 -19.62
CA ILE A 129 6.60 -25.42 -20.45
C ILE A 129 5.84 -26.17 -21.55
N ASN A 130 4.72 -26.81 -21.24
CA ASN A 130 3.90 -27.51 -22.23
C ASN A 130 3.40 -26.55 -23.31
N TYR A 131 2.98 -25.33 -22.94
CA TYR A 131 2.63 -24.30 -23.92
C TYR A 131 3.81 -23.93 -24.82
N ILE A 132 4.99 -23.66 -24.25
CA ILE A 132 6.21 -23.32 -25.01
C ILE A 132 6.61 -24.46 -25.96
N MET A 133 6.46 -25.72 -25.55
CA MET A 133 6.81 -26.89 -26.37
C MET A 133 6.00 -26.98 -27.66
N THR A 134 4.80 -26.40 -27.70
CA THR A 134 3.95 -26.32 -28.92
C THR A 134 4.41 -25.30 -29.95
N LYS A 135 5.42 -24.48 -29.64
CA LYS A 135 5.88 -23.34 -30.45
C LYS A 135 7.34 -23.52 -30.87
N ASN A 136 7.75 -23.04 -32.04
CA ASN A 136 9.17 -23.03 -32.43
C ASN A 136 9.92 -21.84 -31.82
N THR A 137 9.26 -20.68 -31.82
CA THR A 137 9.70 -19.44 -31.19
C THR A 137 8.54 -18.85 -30.41
N ILE A 138 8.86 -18.04 -29.41
CA ILE A 138 7.88 -17.35 -28.57
C ILE A 138 8.25 -15.88 -28.44
N THR A 139 7.25 -15.01 -28.57
CA THR A 139 7.46 -13.58 -28.34
C THR A 139 7.50 -13.26 -26.84
N LYS A 140 8.15 -12.15 -26.46
CA LYS A 140 8.12 -11.64 -25.08
C LYS A 140 6.69 -11.49 -24.54
N LYS A 141 5.77 -11.02 -25.38
CA LYS A 141 4.35 -10.85 -25.02
C LYS A 141 3.65 -12.18 -24.78
N GLU A 142 3.84 -13.18 -25.64
CA GLU A 142 3.25 -14.50 -25.45
C GLU A 142 3.76 -15.18 -24.17
N LEU A 143 5.06 -15.06 -23.88
CA LEU A 143 5.65 -15.57 -22.65
C LEU A 143 5.07 -14.87 -21.40
N TYR A 144 4.94 -13.55 -21.45
CA TYR A 144 4.30 -12.77 -20.40
C TYR A 144 2.85 -13.19 -20.17
N ASP A 145 2.05 -13.32 -21.24
CA ASP A 145 0.64 -13.67 -21.12
C ASP A 145 0.43 -15.08 -20.53
N VAL A 146 1.27 -16.05 -20.91
CA VAL A 146 1.18 -17.42 -20.36
C VAL A 146 1.65 -17.48 -18.90
N LEU A 147 2.65 -16.68 -18.51
CA LEU A 147 3.08 -16.52 -17.11
C LEU A 147 1.93 -15.97 -16.25
N ILE A 148 1.37 -14.82 -16.64
CA ILE A 148 0.26 -14.18 -15.91
C ILE A 148 -0.94 -15.12 -15.77
N LYS A 149 -1.28 -15.86 -16.84
CA LYS A 149 -2.38 -16.82 -16.81
C LYS A 149 -2.16 -17.93 -15.77
N ASN A 150 -0.94 -18.49 -15.69
CA ASN A 150 -0.65 -19.64 -14.85
C ASN A 150 -0.27 -19.26 -13.40
N LEU A 151 0.07 -17.99 -13.14
CA LEU A 151 0.42 -17.48 -11.82
C LEU A 151 -0.70 -16.66 -11.16
N ASN A 152 -1.91 -16.70 -11.71
CA ASN A 152 -3.07 -15.95 -11.23
C ASN A 152 -3.60 -16.39 -9.84
N PHE A 153 -3.03 -17.44 -9.26
CA PHE A 153 -3.27 -17.88 -7.90
C PHE A 153 -2.50 -17.03 -6.88
N ILE A 154 -1.46 -16.31 -7.32
CA ILE A 154 -0.70 -15.38 -6.49
C ILE A 154 -1.51 -14.11 -6.32
N ASN A 155 -2.12 -13.93 -5.15
CA ASN A 155 -2.82 -12.71 -4.78
C ASN A 155 -1.90 -11.81 -3.93
N ASP A 156 -0.86 -11.27 -4.58
CA ASP A 156 0.15 -10.41 -3.96
C ASP A 156 0.40 -9.20 -4.87
N ASN A 157 0.19 -7.99 -4.34
CA ASN A 157 0.38 -6.75 -5.09
C ASN A 157 1.86 -6.39 -5.32
N HIS A 158 2.77 -6.94 -4.52
CA HIS A 158 4.21 -6.75 -4.71
C HIS A 158 4.77 -7.71 -5.77
N PHE A 159 4.02 -8.75 -6.13
CA PHE A 159 4.42 -9.71 -7.13
C PHE A 159 4.14 -9.20 -8.55
N ILE A 160 5.13 -8.52 -9.12
CA ILE A 160 5.02 -7.86 -10.44
C ILE A 160 5.96 -8.54 -11.43
N ILE A 161 5.41 -8.95 -12.57
CA ILE A 161 6.16 -9.45 -13.72
C ILE A 161 6.08 -8.40 -14.84
N ASN A 162 7.22 -8.08 -15.46
CA ASN A 162 7.33 -7.15 -16.59
C ASN A 162 6.65 -5.79 -16.31
N TYR A 163 7.26 -4.98 -15.44
CA TYR A 163 6.75 -3.65 -15.10
C TYR A 163 6.78 -2.73 -16.34
N ASP A 164 5.61 -2.50 -16.94
CA ASP A 164 5.37 -1.48 -17.94
C ASP A 164 4.21 -0.60 -17.48
N LYS A 165 4.49 0.70 -17.34
CA LYS A 165 3.54 1.75 -16.95
C LYS A 165 2.19 1.67 -17.68
N ASN A 166 2.18 1.17 -18.91
CA ASN A 166 1.00 1.17 -19.77
C ASN A 166 0.26 -0.18 -19.85
N THR A 167 0.82 -1.29 -19.34
CA THR A 167 0.28 -2.65 -19.57
C THR A 167 0.14 -3.52 -18.32
N HIS A 168 0.06 -2.88 -17.14
CA HIS A 168 -0.10 -3.53 -15.85
C HIS A 168 -1.28 -4.52 -15.80
N LYS A 169 -1.00 -5.82 -15.99
CA LYS A 169 -1.87 -6.88 -15.48
C LYS A 169 -1.46 -7.15 -14.04
N ILE A 170 -2.20 -6.57 -13.11
CA ILE A 170 -2.06 -6.83 -11.68
C ILE A 170 -2.64 -8.23 -11.42
N LEU A 171 -1.84 -9.13 -10.83
CA LEU A 171 -2.29 -10.48 -10.46
C LEU A 171 -3.17 -10.47 -9.19
N CYS A 172 -2.97 -9.47 -8.32
CA CYS A 172 -3.79 -9.23 -7.14
C CYS A 172 -5.20 -8.76 -7.54
N LYS A 173 -6.23 -9.53 -7.15
CA LYS A 173 -7.64 -9.27 -7.49
C LYS A 173 -8.39 -8.52 -6.41
N ASN A 174 -7.97 -8.67 -5.15
CA ASN A 174 -8.64 -8.11 -3.99
C ASN A 174 -7.68 -7.13 -3.32
N PHE A 175 -7.82 -5.85 -3.67
CA PHE A 175 -7.04 -4.79 -3.08
C PHE A 175 -7.96 -3.85 -2.31
N TYR A 176 -7.80 -3.84 -0.99
CA TYR A 176 -8.26 -2.73 -0.17
C TYR A 176 -7.06 -1.82 0.04
N PHE A 177 -6.93 -0.81 -0.81
CA PHE A 177 -6.06 0.32 -0.47
C PHE A 177 -6.79 1.12 0.59
N PHE A 178 -6.39 0.93 1.84
CA PHE A 178 -6.67 1.93 2.86
C PHE A 178 -5.68 3.07 2.65
N THR A 179 -5.85 3.85 1.59
CA THR A 179 -5.34 5.21 1.63
C THR A 179 -6.11 5.90 2.74
N LEU A 180 -5.37 6.44 3.69
CA LEU A 180 -5.82 7.66 4.35
C LEU A 180 -5.77 8.74 3.26
N ASP A 181 -6.72 8.71 2.32
CA ASP A 181 -6.98 9.85 1.44
C ASP A 181 -7.53 10.93 2.38
N GLU A 182 -6.61 11.65 3.04
CA GLU A 182 -6.67 12.96 3.69
C GLU A 182 -8.03 13.48 4.21
N GLU A 183 -8.99 12.62 4.53
CA GLU A 183 -10.23 12.99 5.16
C GLU A 183 -9.94 13.11 6.65
N TYR A 184 -9.39 14.26 7.02
CA TYR A 184 -9.23 14.62 8.41
C TYR A 184 -10.60 14.86 9.02
N TYR A 185 -10.94 14.03 9.99
CA TYR A 185 -12.11 14.21 10.83
C TYR A 185 -11.72 14.90 12.12
N TYR A 186 -12.44 15.96 12.44
CA TYR A 186 -12.26 16.80 13.62
C TYR A 186 -13.46 16.59 14.57
N LYS A 187 -13.32 16.96 15.84
CA LYS A 187 -14.42 16.92 16.82
C LYS A 187 -14.63 18.30 17.45
N ASP A 188 -15.88 18.74 17.52
CA ASP A 188 -16.30 19.88 18.34
C ASP A 188 -17.48 19.47 19.25
N ASP A 189 -18.14 20.46 19.87
CA ASP A 189 -19.23 20.25 20.82
C ASP A 189 -20.48 19.61 20.19
N ILE A 190 -20.62 19.64 18.85
CA ILE A 190 -21.75 19.06 18.11
C ILE A 190 -21.43 17.62 17.71
N GLY A 191 -20.19 17.32 17.36
CA GLY A 191 -19.76 15.97 17.04
C GLY A 191 -18.54 15.90 16.14
N PHE A 192 -18.34 14.73 15.51
CA PHE A 192 -17.28 14.54 14.54
C PHE A 192 -17.67 15.14 13.18
N PHE A 193 -16.76 15.84 12.51
CA PHE A 193 -17.01 16.48 11.22
C PHE A 193 -15.79 16.46 10.29
N THR A 194 -16.04 16.61 8.99
CA THR A 194 -15.02 16.88 7.96
C THR A 194 -15.26 18.24 7.30
N ASN A 195 -14.19 18.89 6.86
CA ASN A 195 -14.27 20.17 6.15
C ASN A 195 -14.52 19.91 4.67
N SER A 196 -15.65 20.39 4.15
CA SER A 196 -15.99 20.33 2.73
C SER A 196 -16.05 21.74 2.13
N LYS A 197 -16.06 21.85 0.80
CA LYS A 197 -16.21 23.14 0.09
C LYS A 197 -17.47 23.94 0.50
N SER A 198 -18.49 23.27 1.02
CA SER A 198 -19.76 23.86 1.47
C SER A 198 -19.84 24.07 2.98
N GLY A 199 -18.73 23.92 3.72
CA GLY A 199 -18.67 24.01 5.18
C GLY A 199 -18.50 22.65 5.88
N LYS A 200 -18.66 22.64 7.20
CA LYS A 200 -18.53 21.44 8.03
C LYS A 200 -19.64 20.43 7.72
N LYS A 201 -19.29 19.16 7.51
CA LYS A 201 -20.23 18.04 7.42
C LYS A 201 -20.05 17.12 8.62
N TYR A 202 -21.09 16.94 9.42
CA TYR A 202 -21.05 16.10 10.62
C TYR A 202 -21.37 14.64 10.30
N ILE A 203 -20.64 13.74 10.96
CA ILE A 203 -20.94 12.30 10.95
C ILE A 203 -22.14 12.06 11.84
N LEU A 204 -23.20 11.49 11.27
CA LEU A 204 -24.42 11.14 12.01
C LEU A 204 -24.39 9.72 12.58
N LYS A 205 -23.77 8.78 11.86
CA LYS A 205 -23.72 7.35 12.22
C LYS A 205 -22.52 6.68 11.55
N ILE A 206 -21.90 5.71 12.23
CA ILE A 206 -20.86 4.86 11.66
C ILE A 206 -21.37 3.41 11.70
N ASN A 207 -21.34 2.73 10.55
CA ASN A 207 -21.61 1.29 10.41
C ASN A 207 -22.95 0.80 10.96
N ASP A 208 -24.04 1.51 10.68
CA ASP A 208 -25.43 1.11 10.94
C ASP A 208 -25.82 0.55 12.32
N ASN A 209 -24.91 0.55 13.29
CA ASN A 209 -25.18 0.18 14.66
C ASN A 209 -25.70 1.43 15.38
N SER A 210 -27.00 1.48 15.58
CA SER A 210 -27.63 2.32 16.59
C SER A 210 -27.22 1.79 17.97
N GLU A 211 -26.66 2.66 18.81
CA GLU A 211 -26.87 2.51 20.26
C GLU A 211 -28.36 2.66 20.59
#